data_AF-A0A0B1S5V8-F1
#
_entry.id   AF-A0A0B1S5V8-F1
#
_cell.length_a   1.000
_cell.length_b   1.000
_cell.length_c   1.000
_cell.angle_alpha   90.00
_cell.angle_beta   90.00
_cell.angle_gamma   90.00
#
_symmetry.space_group_name_H-M   'P 1'
#
loop_
_entity.id
_entity.type
_entity.pdbx_description
1 polymer ?
#
loop_
_entity_poly.entity_id
_entity_poly.type
_entity_poly.pdbx_seq_one_letter_code
_entity_poly.pdbx_strand_id
1 'polypeptide(L)'
;MPTIYRALLELVEDSIEISYNSAGVLAHMVSDGEEAWNCLTVRREDVMASVVKATNAWRLDTRRFINYRSFRPILRLLPLWHAYASQHWAVWALANLTTTDGAK
;
A
#
# COMPACT_ATOMS: atom_id res chain seq x y z
N MET A 1 -12.39 6.84 8.32
CA MET A 1 -11.99 5.90 7.25
C MET A 1 -10.55 5.40 7.36
N PRO A 2 -9.49 6.22 7.56
CA PRO A 2 -8.13 5.67 7.60
C PRO A 2 -7.86 4.73 8.80
N THR A 3 -8.52 4.96 9.94
CA THR A 3 -8.31 4.17 11.17
C THR A 3 -8.63 2.68 11.01
N ILE A 4 -9.69 2.32 10.28
CA ILE A 4 -10.03 0.90 10.07
C ILE A 4 -9.00 0.21 9.17
N TYR A 5 -8.55 0.88 8.11
CA TYR A 5 -7.50 0.33 7.24
C TYR A 5 -6.15 0.25 7.94
N ARG A 6 -5.84 1.15 8.88
CA ARG A 6 -4.65 1.02 9.73
C ARG A 6 -4.73 -0.21 10.64
N ALA A 7 -5.88 -0.48 11.24
CA ALA A 7 -6.06 -1.71 12.04
C ALA A 7 -5.89 -2.96 11.17
N LEU A 8 -6.46 -2.98 9.96
CA LEU A 8 -6.30 -4.09 9.01
C LEU A 8 -4.87 -4.21 8.45
N LEU A 9 -4.10 -3.12 8.43
CA LEU A 9 -2.70 -3.12 8.03
C LEU A 9 -1.82 -3.94 8.98
N GLU A 10 -2.17 -3.98 10.26
CA GLU A 10 -1.47 -4.73 11.30
C GLU A 10 -1.86 -6.22 11.30
N LEU A 11 -2.91 -6.59 10.57
CA LEU A 11 -3.38 -7.96 10.46
C LEU A 11 -2.53 -8.74 9.43
N VAL A 12 -1.50 -9.39 9.94
CA VAL A 12 -0.67 -10.34 9.20
C VAL A 12 -0.90 -11.72 9.82
N GLU A 13 -1.93 -12.42 9.33
CA GLU A 13 -2.22 -13.80 9.68
C GLU A 13 -1.44 -14.75 8.73
N ASP A 14 -2.02 -15.90 8.36
CA ASP A 14 -1.41 -16.87 7.44
C ASP A 14 -1.08 -16.30 6.04
N SER A 15 -1.61 -15.12 5.71
CA SER A 15 -1.29 -14.38 4.48
C SER A 15 -1.23 -12.88 4.71
N ILE A 16 -0.53 -12.17 3.82
CA ILE A 16 -0.46 -10.71 3.84
C ILE A 16 -1.66 -10.06 3.13
N GLU A 17 -2.64 -10.80 2.62
CA GLU A 17 -3.64 -10.27 1.69
C GLU A 17 -4.45 -9.11 2.27
N ILE A 18 -4.88 -9.21 3.53
CA ILE A 18 -5.65 -8.16 4.20
C ILE A 18 -4.76 -6.92 4.39
N SER A 19 -3.56 -7.11 4.95
CA SER A 19 -2.60 -6.01 5.13
C SER A 19 -2.21 -5.35 3.80
N TYR A 20 -2.06 -6.13 2.74
CA TYR A 20 -1.65 -5.67 1.42
C TYR A 20 -2.73 -4.80 0.78
N ASN A 21 -3.97 -5.27 0.79
CA ASN A 21 -5.11 -4.51 0.25
C ASN A 21 -5.34 -3.23 1.06
N SER A 22 -5.20 -3.32 2.39
CA SER A 22 -5.31 -2.17 3.27
C SER A 22 -4.24 -1.12 3.01
N ALA A 23 -2.99 -1.55 2.83
CA ALA A 23 -1.90 -0.66 2.42
C ALA A 23 -2.19 0.00 1.07
N GLY A 24 -2.79 -0.72 0.11
CA GLY A 24 -3.18 -0.15 -1.18
C GLY A 24 -4.23 0.95 -1.05
N VAL A 25 -5.26 0.74 -0.24
CA VAL A 25 -6.27 1.78 0.04
C VAL A 25 -5.61 2.99 0.71
N LEU A 26 -4.79 2.77 1.74
CA LEU A 26 -4.09 3.86 2.43
C LEU A 26 -3.11 4.60 1.51
N ALA A 27 -2.39 3.89 0.63
CA ALA A 27 -1.50 4.45 -0.37
C ALA A 27 -2.25 5.38 -1.34
N HIS A 28 -3.47 5.02 -1.74
CA HIS A 28 -4.32 5.90 -2.52
C HIS A 28 -4.82 7.11 -1.70
N MET A 29 -5.25 6.91 -0.46
CA MET A 29 -5.74 8.01 0.39
C MET A 29 -4.65 9.04 0.72
N VAL A 30 -3.41 8.61 1.01
CA VAL A 30 -2.32 9.56 1.28
C VAL A 30 -1.90 10.31 0.01
N SER A 31 -2.22 9.77 -1.17
CA SER A 31 -1.91 10.41 -2.45
C SER A 31 -2.75 11.66 -2.74
N ASP A 32 -3.91 11.80 -2.07
CA ASP A 32 -4.86 12.91 -2.25
C ASP A 32 -4.35 14.28 -1.76
N GLY A 33 -3.15 14.35 -1.17
CA GLY A 33 -2.56 15.60 -0.67
C GLY A 33 -2.81 15.84 0.81
N GLU A 34 -2.24 16.91 1.36
CA GLU A 34 -2.36 17.25 2.78
C GLU A 34 -3.74 17.82 3.12
N GLU A 35 -4.33 18.57 2.18
CA GLU A 35 -5.61 19.26 2.33
C GLU A 35 -6.76 18.27 2.59
N ALA A 36 -6.69 17.08 2.00
CA ALA A 36 -7.67 16.01 2.20
C ALA A 36 -7.68 15.46 3.64
N TRP A 37 -6.68 15.79 4.46
CA TRP A 37 -6.50 15.26 5.82
C TRP A 37 -6.84 16.26 6.92
N ASN A 38 -7.09 17.54 6.59
CA ASN A 38 -7.33 18.61 7.56
C ASN A 38 -8.50 18.33 8.53
N CYS A 39 -9.51 17.56 8.10
CA CYS A 39 -10.68 17.23 8.90
C CYS A 39 -10.61 15.82 9.54
N LEU A 40 -9.47 15.12 9.44
CA LEU A 40 -9.31 13.77 9.96
C LEU A 40 -8.62 13.81 11.32
N THR A 41 -9.03 12.91 12.21
CA THR A 41 -8.45 12.77 13.56
C THR A 41 -7.07 12.12 13.56
N VAL A 42 -6.66 11.54 12.43
CA VAL A 42 -5.37 10.86 12.25
C VAL A 42 -4.51 11.66 11.31
N ARG A 43 -3.22 11.78 11.64
CA ARG A 43 -2.25 12.51 10.83
C ARG A 43 -1.86 11.71 9.59
N ARG A 44 -1.71 12.41 8.47
CA ARG A 44 -1.29 11.83 7.19
C ARG A 44 0.07 11.14 7.32
N GLU A 45 1.02 11.80 7.97
CA GLU A 45 2.38 11.29 8.19
C GLU A 45 2.38 9.95 8.96
N ASP A 46 1.53 9.80 9.98
CA ASP A 46 1.45 8.57 10.77
C ASP A 46 0.94 7.40 9.93
N VAL A 47 -0.01 7.67 9.03
CA VAL A 47 -0.51 6.68 8.07
C VAL A 47 0.58 6.30 7.08
N MET A 48 1.29 7.30 6.54
CA MET A 48 2.39 7.06 5.61
C MET A 48 3.49 6.20 6.24
N ALA A 49 3.89 6.52 7.48
CA ALA A 49 4.86 5.72 8.22
C ALA A 49 4.38 4.29 8.46
N SER A 50 3.08 4.11 8.76
CA SER A 50 2.48 2.78 8.95
C SER A 50 2.54 1.95 7.65
N VAL A 51 2.19 2.56 6.51
CA VAL A 51 2.24 1.90 5.19
C VAL A 51 3.66 1.46 4.85
N VAL A 52 4.66 2.34 5.04
CA VAL A 52 6.08 2.01 4.79
C VAL A 52 6.57 0.89 5.72
N LYS A 53 6.20 0.94 7.01
CA LYS A 53 6.55 -0.11 7.96
C LYS A 53 6.01 -1.48 7.53
N ALA A 54 4.73 -1.55 7.15
CA ALA A 54 4.11 -2.81 6.74
C ALA A 54 4.71 -3.37 5.45
N THR A 55 4.88 -2.53 4.43
CA THR A 55 5.49 -2.92 3.15
C THR A 55 6.92 -3.41 3.29
N ASN A 56 7.72 -2.83 4.20
CA ASN A 56 9.07 -3.31 4.51
C ASN A 56 9.12 -4.66 5.22
N ALA A 57 8.03 -5.07 5.90
CA ALA A 57 7.99 -6.32 6.64
C ALA A 57 7.67 -7.53 5.74
N TRP A 58 7.11 -7.32 4.55
CA TRP A 58 6.72 -8.40 3.66
C TRP A 58 7.87 -8.90 2.80
N ARG A 59 7.96 -10.22 2.64
CA ARG A 59 8.92 -10.83 1.73
C ARG A 59 8.48 -10.63 0.28
N LEU A 60 9.41 -10.27 -0.60
CA LEU A 60 9.10 -9.97 -2.01
C LEU A 60 8.64 -11.19 -2.81
N ASP A 61 8.98 -12.41 -2.37
CA ASP A 61 8.53 -13.67 -2.96
C ASP A 61 7.20 -14.18 -2.39
N THR A 62 6.54 -13.39 -1.51
CA THR A 62 5.22 -13.74 -0.96
C THR A 62 4.21 -13.87 -2.10
N ARG A 63 3.64 -15.06 -2.27
CA ARG A 63 2.58 -15.29 -3.25
C ARG A 63 1.30 -14.61 -2.78
N ARG A 64 0.61 -13.94 -3.71
CA ARG A 64 -0.65 -13.25 -3.47
C ARG A 64 -1.66 -13.67 -4.53
N PHE A 65 -2.93 -13.82 -4.17
CA PHE A 65 -3.98 -14.16 -5.12
C PHE A 65 -4.72 -12.90 -5.58
N ILE A 66 -4.04 -12.06 -6.38
CA ILE A 66 -4.59 -10.77 -6.85
C ILE A 66 -4.66 -10.72 -8.37
N ASN A 67 -5.83 -10.41 -8.90
CA ASN A 67 -6.06 -10.25 -10.33
C ASN A 67 -6.18 -8.76 -10.71
N TYR A 68 -5.10 -8.20 -11.27
CA TYR A 68 -5.09 -6.84 -11.77
C TYR A 68 -5.70 -6.73 -13.17
N ARG A 69 -6.83 -6.04 -13.28
CA ARG A 69 -7.41 -5.67 -14.59
C ARG A 69 -6.63 -4.55 -15.29
N SER A 70 -5.88 -3.75 -14.52
CA SER A 70 -5.02 -2.68 -15.01
C SER A 70 -3.99 -2.29 -13.96
N PHE A 71 -2.77 -1.98 -14.38
CA PHE A 71 -1.74 -1.39 -13.51
C PHE A 71 -1.82 0.14 -13.42
N ARG A 72 -2.73 0.79 -14.18
CA ARG A 72 -2.85 2.25 -14.20
C ARG A 72 -3.05 2.87 -12.81
N PRO A 73 -3.86 2.31 -11.89
CA PRO A 73 -3.96 2.85 -10.53
C PRO A 73 -2.64 2.83 -9.77
N ILE A 74 -1.86 1.74 -9.89
CA ILE A 74 -0.56 1.60 -9.22
C ILE A 74 0.47 2.55 -9.84
N LEU A 75 0.57 2.59 -11.17
CA LEU A 75 1.54 3.43 -11.88
C LEU A 75 1.33 4.93 -11.62
N ARG A 76 0.09 5.36 -11.37
CA ARG A 76 -0.24 6.75 -11.03
C ARG A 76 0.29 7.22 -9.69
N LEU A 77 0.65 6.29 -8.79
CA LEU A 77 1.23 6.63 -7.48
C LEU A 77 2.72 6.96 -7.57
N LEU A 78 3.43 6.43 -8.58
CA LEU A 78 4.89 6.58 -8.72
C LEU A 78 5.39 8.04 -8.83
N PRO A 79 4.74 8.98 -9.55
CA PRO A 79 5.23 10.35 -9.65
C PRO A 79 4.86 11.23 -8.45
N LEU A 80 4.12 10.73 -7.46
CA LEU A 80 3.58 11.53 -6.35
C LEU A 80 4.57 11.62 -5.18
N TRP A 81 5.61 12.44 -5.34
CA TRP A 81 6.70 12.61 -4.37
C TRP A 81 6.25 13.15 -3.01
N HIS A 82 5.16 13.92 -2.96
CA HIS A 82 4.56 14.38 -1.70
C HIS A 82 3.94 13.23 -0.89
N ALA A 83 3.81 12.05 -1.50
CA ALA A 83 3.19 10.85 -0.94
C ALA A 83 4.14 9.64 -1.01
N TYR A 84 5.33 9.75 -0.40
CA TYR A 84 6.37 8.69 -0.45
C TYR A 84 5.87 7.28 -0.10
N ALA A 85 4.92 7.15 0.83
CA ALA A 85 4.33 5.85 1.18
C ALA A 85 3.53 5.21 0.03
N SER A 86 2.89 6.03 -0.81
CA SER A 86 2.23 5.58 -2.04
C SER A 86 3.24 5.00 -3.02
N GLN A 87 4.38 5.67 -3.19
CA GLN A 87 5.46 5.20 -4.05
C GLN A 87 6.02 3.87 -3.53
N HIS A 88 6.25 3.78 -2.22
CA HIS A 88 6.81 2.58 -1.58
C HIS A 88 5.92 1.35 -1.77
N TRP A 89 4.61 1.49 -1.54
CA TRP A 89 3.65 0.41 -1.81
C TRP A 89 3.57 0.06 -3.30
N ALA A 90 3.53 1.06 -4.19
CA ALA A 90 3.42 0.83 -5.63
C ALA A 90 4.65 0.09 -6.18
N VAL A 91 5.86 0.48 -5.76
CA VAL A 91 7.10 -0.20 -6.15
C VAL A 91 7.12 -1.63 -5.63
N TRP A 92 6.79 -1.85 -4.37
CA TRP A 92 6.72 -3.21 -3.81
C TRP A 92 5.71 -4.08 -4.57
N ALA A 93 4.52 -3.55 -4.86
CA ALA A 93 3.47 -4.26 -5.58
C ALA A 93 3.93 -4.73 -6.97
N LEU A 94 4.60 -3.84 -7.72
CA LEU A 94 5.14 -4.14 -9.05
C LEU A 94 6.30 -5.13 -8.98
N ALA A 95 7.22 -4.95 -8.03
CA ALA A 95 8.38 -5.84 -7.87
C ALA A 95 7.97 -7.26 -7.45
N ASN A 96 6.98 -7.39 -6.57
CA ASN A 96 6.44 -8.70 -6.19
C ASN A 96 5.81 -9.40 -7.40
N LEU A 97 5.02 -8.69 -8.22
CA LEU A 97 4.42 -9.27 -9.44
C LEU A 97 5.48 -9.84 -10.39
N THR A 98 6.57 -9.09 -10.63
CA THR A 98 7.66 -9.56 -11.50
C THR A 98 8.49 -10.70 -10.90
N THR A 99 8.39 -10.94 -9.60
CA THR A 99 9.16 -11.98 -8.89
C THR A 99 8.38 -13.28 -8.77
N THR A 100 7.06 -13.23 -8.58
CA THR A 100 6.24 -14.41 -8.28
C THR A 100 5.53 -15.01 -9.49
N ASP A 101 5.32 -14.25 -10.57
CA ASP A 101 4.60 -14.72 -11.77
C ASP A 101 5.49 -15.39 -12.82
N GLY A 102 6.82 -15.40 -12.61
CA GLY A 102 7.80 -15.96 -13.56
C GLY A 102 7.96 -17.49 -13.51
N ALA A 103 7.43 -18.16 -12.47
CA ALA A 103 7.45 -19.61 -12.36
C ALA A 103 6.05 -20.18 -12.67
N LYS A 104 5.76 -20.36 -13.96
CA LYS A 104 4.71 -21.26 -14.43
C LYS A 104 5.34 -22.46 -15.10
#